data_AF-A0A8T2SHL4-F1
#
_entry.id   AF-A0A8T2SHL4-F1
#
_cell.length_a   1.000
_cell.length_b   1.000
_cell.length_c   1.000
_cell.angle_alpha   90.00
_cell.angle_beta   90.00
_cell.angle_gamma   90.00
#
_symmetry.space_group_name_H-M   'P 1'
#
loop_
_entity.id
_entity.type
_entity.pdbx_description
1 polymer ?
#
loop_
_entity_poly.entity_id
_entity_poly.type
_entity_poly.pdbx_seq_one_letter_code
_entity_poly.pdbx_strand_id
1 'polypeptide(L)'
;MVYLLQKLYDSCKEAFTSRNLNSSSPELLEHVRSLMDEMTLADLGLDEEFFIKSEYITKFPQAVFYLPICMCQSFSICIFYLPQSSVIQLHDHPDMTVLCKLLFGSIHVKAYDWVDPQGRPQRVGDSNGNLFSYF
;
A
#
# COMPACT_ATOMS: atom_id res chain seq x y z
N MET A 1 -6.87 14.92 -15.06
CA MET A 1 -7.91 14.44 -16.00
C MET A 1 -8.57 13.23 -15.35
N VAL A 2 -9.85 13.29 -14.95
CA VAL A 2 -10.49 12.33 -14.00
C VAL A 2 -10.66 10.90 -14.56
N TYR A 3 -10.33 10.69 -15.84
CA TYR A 3 -10.63 9.46 -16.57
C TYR A 3 -9.79 8.25 -16.11
N LEU A 4 -8.53 8.45 -15.72
CA LEU A 4 -7.65 7.33 -15.36
C LEU A 4 -7.97 6.75 -13.97
N LEU A 5 -8.33 7.60 -13.01
CA LEU A 5 -8.76 7.14 -11.68
C LEU A 5 -10.03 6.29 -11.77
N GLN A 6 -11.00 6.71 -12.61
CA GLN A 6 -12.22 5.94 -12.83
C GLN A 6 -11.91 4.57 -13.47
N LYS A 7 -11.04 4.53 -14.49
CA LYS A 7 -10.57 3.28 -15.09
C LYS A 7 -9.94 2.35 -14.06
N LEU A 8 -9.03 2.88 -13.22
CA LEU A 8 -8.41 2.10 -12.15
C LEU A 8 -9.47 1.51 -11.22
N TYR A 9 -10.45 2.31 -10.80
CA TYR A 9 -11.54 1.83 -9.96
C TYR A 9 -12.34 0.70 -10.61
N ASP A 10 -12.73 0.86 -11.89
CA ASP A 10 -13.51 -0.14 -12.61
C ASP A 10 -12.72 -1.45 -12.81
N SER A 11 -11.44 -1.35 -13.15
CA SER A 11 -10.54 -2.52 -13.26
C SER A 11 -10.32 -3.22 -11.93
N CYS A 12 -10.13 -2.49 -10.83
CA CYS A 12 -10.06 -3.08 -9.49
C CYS A 12 -11.37 -3.79 -9.12
N LYS A 13 -12.52 -3.18 -9.43
CA LYS A 13 -13.81 -3.79 -9.18
C LYS A 13 -13.96 -5.12 -9.92
N GLU A 14 -13.56 -5.19 -11.18
CA GLU A 14 -13.54 -6.43 -11.97
C GLU A 14 -12.58 -7.48 -11.39
N ALA A 15 -11.36 -7.07 -11.06
CA ALA A 15 -10.30 -7.94 -10.56
C ALA A 15 -10.57 -8.51 -9.16
N PHE A 16 -11.24 -7.76 -8.29
CA PHE A 16 -11.34 -8.09 -6.85
C PHE A 16 -12.76 -8.38 -6.36
N THR A 17 -13.82 -8.07 -7.12
CA THR A 17 -15.22 -8.33 -6.71
C THR A 17 -15.78 -9.65 -7.26
N SER A 18 -15.14 -10.22 -8.29
CA SER A 18 -15.60 -11.46 -8.94
C SER A 18 -15.53 -12.63 -7.95
N ARG A 19 -16.70 -13.23 -7.69
CA ARG A 19 -17.00 -14.21 -6.62
C ARG A 19 -16.29 -15.57 -6.74
N ASN A 20 -15.26 -15.70 -7.58
CA ASN A 20 -14.40 -16.88 -7.64
C ASN A 20 -13.11 -16.63 -6.86
N LEU A 21 -13.24 -16.95 -5.59
CA LEU A 21 -12.25 -17.03 -4.53
C LEU A 21 -10.91 -17.62 -5.04
N ASN A 22 -9.83 -16.87 -4.81
CA ASN A 22 -8.45 -17.32 -4.54
C ASN A 22 -7.33 -16.82 -5.46
N SER A 23 -7.62 -16.03 -6.49
CA SER A 23 -6.61 -15.17 -7.14
C SER A 23 -7.29 -14.33 -8.21
N SER A 24 -7.15 -13.01 -8.18
CA SER A 24 -7.38 -12.20 -9.38
C SER A 24 -6.55 -12.79 -10.53
N SER A 25 -7.12 -12.91 -11.73
CA SER A 25 -6.36 -13.50 -12.84
C SER A 25 -5.08 -12.68 -13.07
N PRO A 26 -3.94 -13.32 -13.43
CA PRO A 26 -2.70 -12.61 -13.71
C PRO A 26 -2.89 -11.49 -14.74
N GLU A 27 -3.78 -11.66 -15.72
CA GLU A 27 -4.06 -10.62 -16.71
C GLU A 27 -4.78 -9.42 -16.11
N LEU A 28 -5.73 -9.63 -15.20
CA LEU A 28 -6.44 -8.53 -14.52
C LEU A 28 -5.52 -7.75 -13.59
N LEU A 29 -4.64 -8.44 -12.86
CA LEU A 29 -3.62 -7.79 -12.03
C LEU A 29 -2.63 -6.98 -12.87
N GLU A 30 -2.17 -7.53 -13.98
CA GLU A 30 -1.27 -6.84 -14.90
C GLU A 30 -1.94 -5.62 -15.53
N HIS A 31 -3.24 -5.71 -15.83
CA HIS A 31 -4.00 -4.57 -16.30
C HIS A 31 -4.10 -3.46 -15.23
N VAL A 32 -4.44 -3.79 -13.99
CA VAL A 32 -4.43 -2.83 -12.87
C VAL A 32 -3.04 -2.21 -12.69
N ARG A 33 -1.97 -3.02 -12.77
CA ARG A 33 -0.58 -2.55 -12.67
C ARG A 33 -0.24 -1.54 -13.77
N SER A 34 -0.63 -1.80 -15.03
CA SER A 34 -0.41 -0.89 -16.15
C SER A 34 -1.11 0.47 -15.96
N LEU A 35 -2.35 0.48 -15.46
CA LEU A 35 -3.08 1.71 -15.14
C LEU A 35 -2.43 2.48 -14.00
N MET A 36 -1.93 1.77 -12.98
CA MET A 36 -1.14 2.41 -11.93
C MET A 36 0.12 3.04 -12.52
N ASP A 37 0.88 2.35 -13.37
CA ASP A 37 2.13 2.86 -13.98
C ASP A 37 1.93 4.17 -14.76
N GLU A 38 0.78 4.34 -15.42
CA GLU A 38 0.44 5.59 -16.13
C GLU A 38 0.02 6.74 -15.19
N MET A 39 -0.42 6.42 -13.96
CA MET A 39 -1.05 7.39 -13.07
C MET A 39 -0.10 8.48 -12.55
N THR A 40 -0.50 9.74 -12.69
CA THR A 40 0.22 10.89 -12.13
C THR A 40 -0.57 11.54 -11.00
N LEU A 41 0.06 12.46 -10.27
CA LEU A 41 -0.65 13.29 -9.28
C LEU A 41 -1.83 14.06 -9.91
N ALA A 42 -1.69 14.55 -11.14
CA ALA A 42 -2.72 15.30 -11.83
C ALA A 42 -3.97 14.46 -12.18
N ASP A 43 -3.83 13.14 -12.30
CA ASP A 43 -4.95 12.22 -12.50
C ASP A 43 -5.76 12.02 -11.21
N LEU A 44 -5.13 12.31 -10.07
CA LEU A 44 -5.70 12.29 -8.73
C LEU A 44 -6.18 13.67 -8.27
N GLY A 45 -6.04 14.70 -9.12
CA GLY A 45 -6.37 16.09 -8.78
C GLY A 45 -5.41 16.71 -7.76
N LEU A 46 -4.18 16.18 -7.68
CA LEU A 46 -3.15 16.60 -6.74
C LEU A 46 -1.96 17.19 -7.50
N ASP A 47 -1.13 17.93 -6.77
CA ASP A 47 0.19 18.37 -7.21
C ASP A 47 1.20 18.28 -6.05
N GLU A 48 2.49 18.35 -6.35
CA GLU A 48 3.53 18.26 -5.33
C GLU A 48 3.49 19.47 -4.37
N GLU A 49 3.09 20.64 -4.86
CA GLU A 49 3.05 21.86 -4.06
C GLU A 49 2.01 21.78 -2.94
N PHE A 50 0.88 21.12 -3.19
CA PHE A 50 -0.16 20.85 -2.20
C PHE A 50 0.44 20.14 -0.99
N PHE A 51 1.30 19.16 -1.21
CA PHE A 51 1.93 18.40 -0.12
C PHE A 51 3.06 19.18 0.56
N ILE A 52 3.87 19.91 -0.20
CA ILE A 52 5.04 20.64 0.31
C ILE A 52 4.63 21.90 1.09
N LYS A 53 3.63 22.63 0.61
CA LYS A 53 3.22 23.93 1.16
C LYS A 53 2.08 23.85 2.16
N SER A 54 1.47 22.67 2.36
CA SER A 54 0.39 22.50 3.32
C SER A 54 0.84 22.81 4.75
N GLU A 55 0.26 23.86 5.35
CA GLU A 55 0.49 24.21 6.75
C GLU A 55 0.15 23.08 7.73
N TYR A 56 -0.79 22.22 7.35
CA TYR A 56 -1.15 21.07 8.16
C TYR A 56 -0.02 20.04 8.17
N ILE A 57 0.59 19.80 7.00
CA ILE A 57 1.73 18.89 6.87
C ILE A 57 2.96 19.42 7.58
N THR A 58 3.26 20.72 7.45
CA THR A 58 4.43 21.34 8.10
C THR A 58 4.32 21.35 9.63
N LYS A 59 3.11 21.38 10.19
CA LYS A 59 2.87 21.23 11.63
C LYS A 59 3.18 19.83 12.17
N PHE A 60 3.14 18.80 11.33
CA PHE A 60 3.39 17.41 11.72
C PHE A 60 4.44 16.76 10.79
N PRO A 61 5.72 17.19 10.88
CA PRO A 61 6.76 16.82 9.91
C PRO A 61 7.16 15.33 9.95
N GLN A 62 6.65 14.54 10.88
CA GLN A 62 6.90 13.10 10.99
C GLN A 62 5.62 12.27 10.84
N ALA A 63 4.45 12.90 10.70
CA ALA A 63 3.20 12.17 10.54
C ALA A 63 3.09 11.64 9.11
N VAL A 64 2.73 10.38 8.98
CA VAL A 64 2.31 9.80 7.69
C VAL A 64 0.86 10.17 7.46
N PHE A 65 0.56 10.78 6.32
CA PHE A 65 -0.79 11.21 5.97
C PHE A 65 -1.46 10.16 5.10
N TYR A 66 -2.70 9.84 5.43
CA TYR A 66 -3.52 8.86 4.73
C TYR A 66 -4.69 9.54 4.04
N LEU A 67 -4.78 9.39 2.71
CA LEU A 67 -5.84 9.95 1.90
C LEU A 67 -6.64 8.79 1.27
N PRO A 68 -7.82 8.46 1.82
CA PRO A 68 -8.68 7.42 1.25
C PRO A 68 -9.29 7.91 -0.06
N ILE A 69 -9.20 7.11 -1.13
CA ILE A 69 -9.91 7.36 -2.39
C ILE A 69 -11.17 6.51 -2.44
N CYS A 70 -11.02 5.21 -2.18
CA CYS A 70 -12.12 4.25 -2.24
C CYS A 70 -11.92 3.18 -1.16
N MET A 71 -12.99 2.88 -0.43
CA MET A 71 -13.03 1.80 0.55
C MET A 71 -14.23 0.90 0.23
N CYS A 72 -13.97 -0.26 -0.37
CA CYS A 72 -14.96 -1.31 -0.59
C CYS A 72 -14.65 -2.51 0.30
N GLN A 73 -15.58 -3.46 0.41
CA GLN A 73 -15.33 -4.72 1.12
C GLN A 73 -14.26 -5.59 0.45
N SER A 74 -14.15 -5.49 -0.88
CA SER A 74 -13.26 -6.35 -1.68
C SER A 74 -11.89 -5.74 -1.97
N PHE A 75 -11.79 -4.41 -2.00
CA PHE A 75 -10.54 -3.70 -2.28
C PHE A 75 -10.60 -2.27 -1.73
N SER A 76 -9.43 -1.67 -1.53
CA SER A 76 -9.27 -0.27 -1.15
C SER A 76 -8.25 0.41 -2.04
N ILE A 77 -8.48 1.69 -2.34
CA ILE A 77 -7.53 2.57 -3.01
C ILE A 77 -7.27 3.76 -2.09
N CYS A 78 -6.00 4.03 -1.80
CA CYS A 78 -5.58 5.12 -0.93
C CYS A 78 -4.22 5.67 -1.37
N ILE A 79 -3.90 6.87 -0.90
CA ILE A 79 -2.60 7.50 -1.06
C ILE A 79 -1.99 7.69 0.33
N PHE A 80 -0.71 7.36 0.45
CA PHE A 80 0.11 7.76 1.59
C PHE A 80 1.02 8.90 1.16
N TYR A 81 1.05 9.97 1.96
CA TYR A 81 2.08 10.99 1.86
C TYR A 81 3.01 10.89 3.07
N LEU A 82 4.30 10.71 2.77
CA LEU A 82 5.36 10.55 3.74
C LEU A 82 6.27 11.78 3.69
N PRO A 83 6.20 12.70 4.67
CA PRO A 83 7.20 13.73 4.83
C PRO A 83 8.61 13.14 4.94
N GLN A 84 9.63 13.95 4.66
CA GLN A 84 11.02 13.53 4.78
C GLN A 84 11.30 12.92 6.18
N SER A 85 11.95 11.76 6.19
CA SER A 85 12.28 11.00 7.40
C SER A 85 11.10 10.38 8.16
N SER A 86 9.87 10.47 7.65
CA SER A 86 8.75 9.67 8.17
C SER A 86 8.90 8.20 7.76
N VAL A 87 8.33 7.30 8.56
CA VAL A 87 8.48 5.85 8.39
C VAL A 87 7.14 5.18 8.63
N ILE A 88 6.68 4.37 7.67
CA ILE A 88 5.71 3.32 7.95
C ILE A 88 6.51 2.15 8.53
N GLN A 89 6.25 1.82 9.79
CA GLN A 89 6.97 0.75 10.49
C GLN A 89 6.75 -0.60 9.79
N LEU A 90 7.64 -1.55 10.05
CA LEU A 90 7.48 -2.92 9.54
C LEU A 90 6.12 -3.49 9.97
N HIS A 91 5.37 -4.00 9.01
CA HIS A 91 4.05 -4.61 9.20
C HIS A 91 3.82 -5.68 8.12
N ASP A 92 2.88 -6.58 8.37
CA ASP A 92 2.43 -7.59 7.42
C ASP A 92 1.08 -7.23 6.79
N HIS A 93 0.68 -8.01 5.79
CA HIS A 93 -0.60 -7.91 5.11
C HIS A 93 -1.23 -9.32 4.99
N PRO A 94 -1.78 -9.87 6.07
CA PRO A 94 -2.31 -11.24 6.07
C PRO A 94 -3.44 -11.40 5.04
N ASP A 95 -3.33 -12.43 4.19
CA ASP A 95 -4.32 -12.77 3.14
C ASP A 95 -4.62 -11.64 2.15
N MET A 96 -3.67 -10.71 1.95
CA MET A 96 -3.84 -9.54 1.09
C MET A 96 -2.82 -9.51 -0.05
N THR A 97 -3.27 -9.06 -1.22
CA THR A 97 -2.39 -8.64 -2.32
C THR A 97 -2.35 -7.12 -2.35
N VAL A 98 -1.15 -6.54 -2.26
CA VAL A 98 -0.96 -5.08 -2.28
C VAL A 98 -0.19 -4.67 -3.52
N LEU A 99 -0.79 -3.79 -4.33
CA LEU A 99 -0.10 -3.08 -5.41
C LEU A 99 0.24 -1.67 -4.91
N CYS A 100 1.51 -1.28 -5.02
CA CYS A 100 1.95 0.04 -4.61
C CYS A 100 2.71 0.73 -5.75
N LYS A 101 2.53 2.05 -5.85
CA LYS A 101 3.25 2.91 -6.79
C LYS A 101 3.72 4.17 -6.08
N LEU A 102 4.99 4.53 -6.31
CA LEU A 102 5.50 5.85 -5.94
C LEU A 102 5.06 6.88 -6.98
N LEU A 103 4.29 7.88 -6.56
CA LEU A 103 3.79 8.94 -7.45
C LEU A 103 4.83 10.05 -7.66
N PHE A 104 5.61 10.38 -6.62
CA PHE A 104 6.70 11.36 -6.68
C PHE A 104 7.68 11.16 -5.51
N GLY A 105 8.87 11.77 -5.61
CA GLY A 105 9.90 11.72 -4.56
C GLY A 105 10.74 10.44 -4.58
N SER A 106 11.19 10.01 -3.40
CA SER A 106 12.01 8.81 -3.24
C SER A 106 11.74 8.17 -1.87
N ILE A 107 11.72 6.83 -1.83
CA ILE A 107 11.48 6.06 -0.61
C ILE A 107 12.45 4.88 -0.54
N HIS A 108 12.89 4.55 0.68
CA HIS A 108 13.64 3.32 0.93
C HIS A 108 12.67 2.23 1.38
N VAL A 109 12.63 1.11 0.66
CA VAL A 109 11.72 -0.01 0.95
C VAL A 109 12.53 -1.24 1.33
N LYS A 110 12.11 -1.90 2.41
CA LYS A 110 12.53 -3.25 2.78
C LYS A 110 11.28 -4.13 2.87
N ALA A 111 11.35 -5.31 2.29
CA ALA A 111 10.29 -6.30 2.32
C ALA A 111 10.89 -7.66 2.69
N TYR A 112 10.10 -8.48 3.38
CA TYR A 112 10.50 -9.79 3.88
C TYR A 112 9.36 -10.77 3.66
N ASP A 113 9.70 -12.02 3.38
CA ASP A 113 8.78 -13.14 3.40
C ASP A 113 9.12 -14.05 4.58
N TRP A 114 8.11 -14.73 5.11
CA TRP A 114 8.31 -15.75 6.13
C TRP A 114 9.09 -16.93 5.55
N VAL A 115 10.12 -17.38 6.27
CA VAL A 115 10.84 -18.61 5.91
C VAL A 115 9.96 -19.85 6.11
N ASP A 116 9.09 -19.82 7.13
CA ASP A 116 8.08 -20.85 7.38
C ASP A 116 6.70 -20.38 6.88
N PRO A 117 6.09 -21.10 5.92
CA PRO A 117 4.81 -20.71 5.32
C PRO A 117 3.63 -20.68 6.30
N GLN A 118 3.77 -21.16 7.54
CA GLN A 118 2.72 -20.99 8.55
C GLN A 118 2.70 -19.62 9.22
N GLY A 119 3.69 -18.73 8.95
CA GLY A 119 3.70 -17.35 9.44
C GLY A 119 3.63 -17.20 10.96
N ARG A 120 3.86 -18.28 11.71
CA ARG A 120 3.82 -18.25 13.17
C ARG A 120 5.16 -17.74 13.67
N PRO A 121 5.18 -16.71 14.54
CA PRO A 121 6.39 -16.37 15.27
C PRO A 121 6.91 -17.62 15.96
N GLN A 122 8.05 -18.13 15.49
CA GLN A 122 8.65 -19.29 16.12
C GLN A 122 9.17 -18.81 17.47
N ARG A 123 8.49 -19.24 18.53
CA ARG A 123 8.91 -19.01 19.91
C ARG A 123 10.22 -19.79 20.12
N VAL A 124 11.35 -19.15 19.87
CA VAL A 124 12.65 -19.71 20.23
C VAL A 124 12.81 -19.50 21.73
N GLY A 125 12.55 -20.56 22.49
CA GLY A 125 12.88 -20.62 23.91
C GLY A 125 14.37 -20.90 24.08
N ASP A 126 15.07 -20.15 24.92
CA ASP A 126 16.37 -20.60 25.42
C ASP A 126 16.18 -21.80 26.38
N SER A 127 17.28 -22.48 26.74
CA SER A 127 17.26 -23.61 27.69
C SER A 127 16.77 -23.23 29.10
N ASN A 128 16.54 -21.94 29.36
CA ASN A 128 16.02 -21.40 30.62
C ASN A 128 14.54 -21.03 30.53
N GLY A 129 13.87 -21.29 29.39
CA GLY A 129 12.44 -21.02 29.21
C GLY A 129 12.11 -19.56 28.89
N ASN A 130 13.09 -18.73 28.55
CA ASN A 130 12.81 -17.37 28.09
C ASN A 130 12.36 -17.40 26.63
N LEU A 131 11.16 -16.88 26.40
CA LEU A 131 10.59 -16.70 25.07
C LEU A 131 11.10 -15.39 24.48
N PHE A 132 11.95 -15.47 23.45
CA PHE A 132 12.31 -14.30 22.64
C PHE A 132 11.48 -14.32 21.36
N SER A 133 10.66 -13.28 21.16
CA SER A 133 10.11 -12.93 19.86
C SER A 133 11.10 -12.00 19.19
N TYR A 134 11.85 -12.51 18.21
CA TYR A 134 12.65 -11.68 17.34
C TYR A 134 11.71 -10.99 16.34
N PHE A 135 11.75 -9.66 16.30
CA PHE A 135 11.17 -8.83 15.24
C PHE A 135 12.28 -8.50 14.23
#